data_AF-A0A953WWB5-F1
#
_entry.id   AF-A0A953WWB5-F1
#
_cell.length_a   1.000
_cell.length_b   1.000
_cell.length_c   1.000
_cell.angle_alpha   90.00
_cell.angle_beta   90.00
_cell.angle_gamma   90.00
#
_symmetry.space_group_name_H-M   'P 1'
#
loop_
_entity.id
_entity.type
_entity.pdbx_description
1 polymer ?
#
loop_
_entity_poly.entity_id
_entity_poly.type
_entity_poly.pdbx_seq_one_letter_code
_entity_poly.pdbx_strand_id
1 'polypeptide(L)'
;MKPLALLALALTACAASAADPVPPKVRSGAFVEMIAQRGVECGHLKQWQGLSLRALSLQDREGWPAEDVAALKAETARLASETACDAETLTLWIEGSRKGFDSEMLAPYLVAYKALAGMEAPPAVFTATALRLDKAPVVAAIDAKLEALAASGRPAEGGKPWPDYIDRTSTAVLEFAGSLEAEGGDRAAAWIAQSARIIEIWYEEERE
;
A
#
# COMPACT_ATOMS: atom_id res chain seq x y z
N MET A 1 37.01 0.07 -67.28
CA MET A 1 36.48 -1.16 -66.63
C MET A 1 36.65 -1.01 -65.13
N LYS A 2 35.53 -0.94 -64.38
CA LYS A 2 35.48 -0.76 -62.92
C LYS A 2 35.36 -2.14 -62.24
N PRO A 3 36.12 -2.45 -61.19
CA PRO A 3 35.75 -3.53 -60.27
C PRO A 3 34.89 -2.99 -59.12
N LEU A 4 33.93 -3.84 -58.74
CA LEU A 4 32.85 -3.66 -57.79
C LEU A 4 33.33 -3.39 -56.36
N ALA A 5 32.63 -2.50 -55.68
CA ALA A 5 32.60 -2.42 -54.22
C ALA A 5 31.65 -3.50 -53.67
N LEU A 6 32.19 -4.46 -52.92
CA LEU A 6 31.40 -5.40 -52.12
C LEU A 6 30.92 -4.67 -50.85
N LEU A 7 29.62 -4.37 -50.81
CA LEU A 7 28.92 -4.01 -49.58
C LEU A 7 28.87 -5.25 -48.67
N ALA A 8 29.68 -5.27 -47.62
CA ALA A 8 29.51 -6.19 -46.52
C ALA A 8 28.35 -5.70 -45.65
N LEU A 9 27.18 -6.33 -45.78
CA LEU A 9 26.10 -6.21 -44.79
C LEU A 9 26.60 -6.80 -43.47
N ALA A 10 26.99 -5.92 -42.54
CA ALA A 10 27.11 -6.28 -41.14
C ALA A 10 25.68 -6.56 -40.62
N LEU A 11 25.30 -7.82 -40.60
CA LEU A 11 24.17 -8.33 -39.82
C LEU A 11 24.53 -8.15 -38.34
N THR A 12 24.26 -6.95 -37.81
CA THR A 12 24.17 -6.74 -36.37
C THR A 12 22.93 -7.51 -35.91
N ALA A 13 23.11 -8.81 -35.65
CA ALA A 13 22.15 -9.58 -34.90
C ALA A 13 22.05 -8.88 -33.53
N CYS A 14 21.00 -8.08 -33.33
CA CYS A 14 20.51 -7.80 -32.00
C CYS A 14 20.24 -9.16 -31.38
N ALA A 15 21.18 -9.67 -30.60
CA ALA A 15 20.91 -10.74 -29.67
C ALA A 15 19.77 -10.21 -28.80
N ALA A 16 18.55 -10.68 -29.08
CA ALA A 16 17.47 -10.58 -28.13
C ALA A 16 17.97 -11.35 -26.91
N SER A 17 18.58 -10.61 -25.97
CA SER A 17 18.78 -11.05 -24.61
C SER A 17 17.41 -11.52 -24.17
N ALA A 18 17.18 -12.83 -24.16
CA ALA A 18 16.05 -13.43 -23.50
C ALA A 18 16.22 -13.04 -22.03
N ALA A 19 15.59 -11.94 -21.62
CA ALA A 19 15.59 -11.51 -20.24
C ALA A 19 15.10 -12.71 -19.42
N ASP A 20 15.85 -13.02 -18.36
CA ASP A 20 15.46 -14.09 -17.45
C ASP A 20 14.01 -13.86 -17.01
N PRO A 21 13.19 -14.92 -16.94
CA PRO A 21 11.79 -14.77 -16.61
C PRO A 21 11.66 -14.14 -15.22
N VAL A 22 10.90 -13.03 -15.12
CA VAL A 22 10.65 -12.34 -13.85
C VAL A 22 10.06 -13.32 -12.83
N PRO A 23 10.65 -13.45 -11.63
CA PRO A 23 10.17 -14.37 -10.60
C PRO A 23 8.69 -14.16 -10.29
N PRO A 24 7.90 -15.22 -10.05
CA PRO A 24 6.46 -15.10 -9.79
C PRO A 24 6.12 -14.12 -8.66
N LYS A 25 6.87 -14.16 -7.54
CA LYS A 25 6.68 -13.24 -6.41
C LYS A 25 6.88 -11.77 -6.81
N VAL A 26 7.90 -11.50 -7.62
CA VAL A 26 8.22 -10.16 -8.13
C VAL A 26 7.09 -9.67 -9.03
N ARG A 27 6.59 -10.54 -9.91
CA ARG A 27 5.46 -10.22 -10.80
C ARG A 27 4.18 -9.90 -10.04
N SER A 28 3.85 -10.70 -9.02
CA SER A 28 2.68 -10.47 -8.16
C SER A 28 2.80 -9.15 -7.38
N GLY A 29 3.95 -8.88 -6.76
CA GLY A 29 4.19 -7.60 -6.08
C GLY A 29 4.13 -6.42 -7.05
N ALA A 30 4.73 -6.56 -8.23
CA ALA A 30 4.74 -5.50 -9.24
C ALA A 30 3.34 -5.18 -9.75
N PHE A 31 2.49 -6.19 -9.87
CA PHE A 31 1.08 -6.02 -10.21
C PHE A 31 0.35 -5.19 -9.13
N VAL A 32 0.48 -5.53 -7.84
CA VAL A 32 -0.14 -4.77 -6.75
C VAL A 32 0.35 -3.31 -6.70
N GLU A 33 1.67 -3.09 -6.81
CA GLU A 33 2.27 -1.75 -6.86
C GLU A 33 1.80 -0.95 -8.09
N MET A 34 1.64 -1.61 -9.23
CA MET A 34 1.08 -1.00 -10.44
C MET A 34 -0.38 -0.59 -10.23
N ILE A 35 -1.22 -1.47 -9.67
CA ILE A 35 -2.62 -1.12 -9.34
C ILE A 35 -2.66 0.07 -8.38
N ALA A 36 -1.82 0.05 -7.34
CA ALA A 36 -1.74 1.13 -6.35
C ALA A 36 -1.37 2.47 -6.98
N GLN A 37 -0.47 2.47 -7.97
CA GLN A 37 -0.06 3.67 -8.70
C GLN A 37 -1.11 4.11 -9.73
N ARG A 38 -1.38 3.25 -10.72
CA ARG A 38 -2.24 3.56 -11.86
C ARG A 38 -3.69 3.73 -11.44
N GLY A 39 -4.16 2.98 -10.44
CA GLY A 39 -5.50 3.15 -9.88
C GLY A 39 -5.74 4.56 -9.35
N VAL A 40 -4.76 5.15 -8.66
CA VAL A 40 -4.85 6.55 -8.20
C VAL A 40 -4.70 7.54 -9.35
N GLU A 41 -3.67 7.38 -10.20
CA GLU A 41 -3.43 8.27 -11.34
C GLU A 41 -4.62 8.35 -12.32
N CYS A 42 -5.34 7.24 -12.48
CA CYS A 42 -6.50 7.14 -13.36
C CYS A 42 -7.84 7.45 -12.65
N GLY A 43 -7.82 7.78 -11.36
CA GLY A 43 -9.02 8.12 -10.58
C GLY A 43 -9.93 6.93 -10.22
N HIS A 44 -9.44 5.70 -10.33
CA HIS A 44 -10.17 4.49 -9.95
C HIS A 44 -10.05 4.17 -8.46
N LEU A 45 -8.98 4.63 -7.82
CA LEU A 45 -8.73 4.52 -6.39
C LEU A 45 -8.62 5.91 -5.77
N LYS A 46 -9.10 6.02 -4.54
CA LYS A 46 -8.75 7.13 -3.64
C LYS A 46 -7.27 7.07 -3.29
N GLN A 47 -6.67 8.21 -2.92
CA GLN A 47 -5.25 8.28 -2.60
C GLN A 47 -4.91 7.39 -1.40
N TRP A 48 -5.76 7.36 -0.36
CA TRP A 48 -5.54 6.47 0.79
C TRP A 48 -5.53 4.99 0.39
N GLN A 49 -6.37 4.57 -0.57
CA GLN A 49 -6.43 3.17 -1.03
C GLN A 49 -5.14 2.75 -1.72
N GLY A 50 -4.59 3.61 -2.58
CA GLY A 50 -3.29 3.37 -3.20
C GLY A 50 -2.16 3.27 -2.17
N LEU A 51 -2.16 4.14 -1.17
CA LEU A 51 -1.17 4.09 -0.09
C LEU A 51 -1.28 2.82 0.77
N SER A 52 -2.49 2.36 1.06
CA SER A 52 -2.73 1.11 1.78
C SER A 52 -2.25 -0.11 1.00
N LEU A 53 -2.41 -0.14 -0.33
CA LEU A 53 -1.85 -1.22 -1.16
C LEU A 53 -0.32 -1.21 -1.16
N ARG A 54 0.30 -0.03 -1.20
CA ARG A 54 1.76 0.09 -1.08
C ARG A 54 2.27 -0.34 0.29
N ALA A 55 1.52 -0.02 1.35
CA ALA A 55 1.79 -0.49 2.71
C ALA A 55 1.78 -2.02 2.80
N LEU A 56 0.77 -2.66 2.22
CA LEU A 56 0.69 -4.12 2.14
C LEU A 56 1.87 -4.69 1.36
N SER A 57 2.20 -4.13 0.19
CA SER A 57 3.34 -4.58 -0.61
C SER A 57 4.69 -4.41 0.11
N LEU A 58 4.84 -3.37 0.94
CA LEU A 58 6.00 -3.15 1.81
C LEU A 58 6.14 -4.24 2.89
N GLN A 59 5.02 -4.71 3.45
CA GLN A 59 5.01 -5.81 4.41
C GLN A 59 5.29 -7.16 3.74
N ASP A 60 4.66 -7.44 2.60
CA ASP A 60 4.85 -8.69 1.83
C ASP A 60 6.30 -8.89 1.38
N ARG A 61 7.03 -7.79 1.19
CA ARG A 61 8.45 -7.80 0.80
C ARG A 61 9.43 -7.80 1.97
N GLU A 62 8.94 -7.95 3.19
CA GLU A 62 9.82 -8.09 4.35
C GLU A 62 10.75 -9.30 4.16
N GLY A 63 12.06 -9.08 4.34
CA GLY A 63 13.08 -10.11 4.14
C GLY A 63 13.40 -10.45 2.68
N TRP A 64 12.86 -9.72 1.69
CA TRP A 64 13.25 -9.95 0.30
C TRP A 64 14.71 -9.54 0.06
N PRO A 65 15.47 -10.31 -0.75
CA PRO A 65 16.77 -9.91 -1.24
C PRO A 65 16.73 -8.60 -2.04
N ALA A 66 17.83 -7.85 -2.03
CA ALA A 66 17.92 -6.55 -2.69
C ALA A 66 17.69 -6.64 -4.21
N GLU A 67 18.13 -7.73 -4.83
CA GLU A 67 17.92 -8.01 -6.25
C GLU A 67 16.44 -8.18 -6.61
N ASP A 68 15.64 -8.80 -5.73
CA ASP A 68 14.20 -8.95 -5.95
C ASP A 68 13.47 -7.61 -5.79
N VAL A 69 13.90 -6.78 -4.85
CA VAL A 69 13.36 -5.41 -4.67
C VAL A 69 13.70 -4.53 -5.89
N ALA A 70 14.90 -4.67 -6.45
CA ALA A 70 15.29 -3.98 -7.67
C ALA A 70 14.48 -4.46 -8.89
N ALA A 71 14.29 -5.78 -9.02
CA ALA A 71 13.47 -6.37 -10.07
C ALA A 71 12.00 -5.96 -9.95
N LEU A 72 11.45 -5.89 -8.73
CA LEU A 72 10.11 -5.38 -8.44
C LEU A 72 9.93 -3.97 -8.99
N LYS A 73 10.86 -3.06 -8.66
CA LYS A 73 10.79 -1.67 -9.14
C LYS A 73 10.81 -1.59 -10.67
N ALA A 74 11.68 -2.36 -11.32
CA ALA A 74 11.77 -2.40 -12.78
C ALA A 74 10.48 -2.94 -13.41
N GLU A 75 9.93 -4.03 -12.87
CA GLU A 75 8.71 -4.65 -13.37
C GLU A 75 7.47 -3.77 -13.13
N THR A 76 7.35 -3.12 -11.96
CA THR A 76 6.29 -2.14 -11.70
C THR A 76 6.32 -1.00 -12.71
N ALA A 77 7.51 -0.44 -12.99
CA ALA A 77 7.64 0.65 -13.95
C ALA A 77 7.23 0.21 -15.36
N ARG A 78 7.65 -0.99 -15.77
CA ARG A 78 7.25 -1.59 -17.05
C ARG A 78 5.73 -1.74 -17.14
N LEU A 79 5.11 -2.43 -16.16
CA LEU A 79 3.66 -2.64 -16.11
C LEU A 79 2.89 -1.31 -16.09
N ALA A 80 3.33 -0.33 -15.29
CA ALA A 80 2.69 0.98 -15.21
C ALA A 80 2.73 1.73 -16.54
N SER A 81 3.83 1.62 -17.30
CA SER A 81 3.96 2.24 -18.62
C SER A 81 3.11 1.59 -19.71
N GLU A 82 2.80 0.30 -19.56
CA GLU A 82 2.00 -0.48 -20.51
C GLU A 82 0.50 -0.48 -20.16
N THR A 83 0.13 -0.14 -18.93
CA THR A 83 -1.25 -0.21 -18.46
C THR A 83 -1.99 1.12 -18.67
N ALA A 84 -2.86 1.14 -19.67
CA ALA A 84 -3.80 2.22 -19.91
C ALA A 84 -4.83 2.37 -18.76
N CYS A 85 -5.42 3.56 -18.62
CA CYS A 85 -6.38 3.81 -17.55
C CYS A 85 -7.69 3.02 -17.68
N ASP A 86 -8.04 2.58 -18.89
CA ASP A 86 -9.21 1.77 -19.19
C ASP A 86 -8.88 0.27 -19.35
N ALA A 87 -7.66 -0.15 -19.00
CA ALA A 87 -7.25 -1.55 -19.07
C ALA A 87 -8.18 -2.42 -18.20
N GLU A 88 -8.81 -3.43 -18.81
CA GLU A 88 -9.78 -4.32 -18.15
C GLU A 88 -9.21 -4.99 -16.89
N THR A 89 -7.95 -5.40 -16.92
CA THR A 89 -7.30 -6.02 -15.76
C THR A 89 -7.22 -5.07 -14.56
N LEU A 90 -6.95 -3.78 -14.81
CA LEU A 90 -6.90 -2.75 -13.77
C LEU A 90 -8.28 -2.53 -13.16
N THR A 91 -9.30 -2.34 -14.01
CA THR A 91 -10.66 -2.01 -13.57
C THR A 91 -11.35 -3.17 -12.86
N LEU A 92 -11.27 -4.39 -13.42
CA LEU A 92 -11.87 -5.58 -12.81
C LEU A 92 -11.24 -5.92 -11.45
N TRP A 93 -9.92 -5.78 -11.32
CA TRP A 93 -9.27 -6.02 -10.04
C TRP A 93 -9.73 -5.03 -8.99
N ILE A 94 -9.79 -3.73 -9.33
CA ILE A 94 -10.23 -2.68 -8.41
C ILE A 94 -11.70 -2.87 -8.02
N GLU A 95 -12.56 -3.23 -8.96
CA GLU A 95 -13.97 -3.51 -8.69
C GLU A 95 -14.13 -4.72 -7.75
N GLY A 96 -13.40 -5.81 -8.03
CA GLY A 96 -13.40 -7.01 -7.20
C GLY A 96 -12.95 -6.74 -5.76
N SER A 97 -11.90 -5.93 -5.59
CA SER A 97 -11.33 -5.57 -4.28
C SER A 97 -12.15 -4.49 -3.54
N ARG A 98 -13.08 -3.81 -4.22
CA ARG A 98 -13.75 -2.61 -3.68
C ARG A 98 -14.41 -2.83 -2.32
N LYS A 99 -15.00 -4.00 -2.13
CA LYS A 99 -15.70 -4.33 -0.87
C LYS A 99 -14.76 -4.48 0.31
N GLY A 100 -13.51 -4.90 0.09
CA GLY A 100 -12.52 -5.14 1.13
C GLY A 100 -11.73 -3.89 1.53
N PHE A 101 -11.69 -2.84 0.69
CA PHE A 101 -10.91 -1.63 1.02
C PHE A 101 -11.29 -1.03 2.38
N ASP A 102 -12.58 -0.92 2.69
CA ASP A 102 -12.98 -0.31 3.95
C ASP A 102 -12.89 -1.29 5.14
N SER A 103 -13.46 -2.49 4.99
CA SER A 103 -13.61 -3.44 6.11
C SER A 103 -12.34 -4.23 6.43
N GLU A 104 -11.46 -4.42 5.46
CA GLU A 104 -10.25 -5.23 5.61
C GLU A 104 -8.99 -4.35 5.57
N MET A 105 -8.90 -3.40 4.63
CA MET A 105 -7.68 -2.60 4.50
C MET A 105 -7.67 -1.33 5.35
N LEU A 106 -8.75 -0.56 5.42
CA LEU A 106 -8.81 0.71 6.15
C LEU A 106 -8.92 0.49 7.67
N ALA A 107 -9.73 -0.48 8.08
CA ALA A 107 -10.01 -0.81 9.47
C ALA A 107 -8.77 -0.89 10.40
N PRO A 108 -7.67 -1.60 10.07
CA PRO A 108 -6.51 -1.66 10.95
C PRO A 108 -5.86 -0.29 11.16
N TYR A 109 -5.81 0.55 10.13
CA TYR A 109 -5.23 1.90 10.22
C TYR A 109 -6.10 2.83 11.06
N LEU A 110 -7.44 2.72 10.96
CA LEU A 110 -8.38 3.50 11.78
C LEU A 110 -8.16 3.21 13.26
N VAL A 111 -8.11 1.92 13.61
CA VAL A 111 -7.89 1.46 14.99
C VAL A 111 -6.51 1.90 15.47
N ALA A 112 -5.47 1.76 14.64
CA ALA A 112 -4.12 2.16 14.98
C ALA A 112 -4.01 3.66 15.29
N TYR A 113 -4.56 4.52 14.42
CA TYR A 113 -4.55 5.96 14.63
C TYR A 113 -5.27 6.34 15.93
N LYS A 114 -6.46 5.79 16.17
CA LYS A 114 -7.23 6.05 17.38
C LYS A 114 -6.49 5.60 18.64
N ALA A 115 -5.92 4.40 18.64
CA ALA A 115 -5.18 3.86 19.78
C ALA A 115 -3.96 4.74 20.11
N LEU A 116 -3.17 5.12 19.10
CA LEU A 116 -1.99 5.97 19.27
C LEU A 116 -2.35 7.40 19.69
N ALA A 117 -3.42 7.97 19.13
CA ALA A 117 -3.91 9.30 19.51
C ALA A 117 -4.45 9.36 20.94
N GLY A 118 -4.91 8.23 21.48
CA GLY A 118 -5.42 8.12 22.86
C GLY A 118 -4.34 7.89 23.92
N MET A 119 -3.08 7.69 23.54
CA MET A 119 -1.98 7.55 24.48
C MET A 119 -1.70 8.88 25.19
N GLU A 120 -1.38 8.84 26.49
CA GLU A 120 -0.93 10.02 27.24
C GLU A 120 0.35 10.62 26.63
N ALA A 121 1.26 9.74 26.19
CA ALA A 121 2.48 10.10 25.46
C ALA A 121 2.58 9.28 24.17
N PRO A 122 1.98 9.74 23.06
CA PRO A 122 2.07 9.05 21.77
C PRO A 122 3.51 8.99 21.26
N PRO A 123 3.90 7.96 20.47
CA PRO A 123 5.21 7.91 19.84
C PRO A 123 5.59 9.19 19.09
N ALA A 124 6.85 9.60 19.18
CA ALA A 124 7.33 10.81 18.52
C ALA A 124 7.10 10.75 17.00
N VAL A 125 7.32 9.58 16.38
CA VAL A 125 7.08 9.36 14.95
C VAL A 125 5.59 9.51 14.56
N PHE A 126 4.66 9.08 15.42
CA PHE A 126 3.23 9.31 15.21
C PHE A 126 2.93 10.81 15.25
N THR A 127 3.43 11.50 16.27
CA THR A 127 3.22 12.95 16.45
C THR A 127 3.84 13.77 15.32
N ALA A 128 4.99 13.34 14.79
CA ALA A 128 5.67 14.00 13.68
C ALA A 128 4.98 13.76 12.32
N THR A 129 4.22 12.67 12.19
CA THR A 129 3.56 12.28 10.92
C THR A 129 2.10 12.72 10.86
N ALA A 130 1.41 12.74 12.01
CA ALA A 130 0.08 13.32 12.11
C ALA A 130 0.14 14.79 11.65
N LEU A 131 -0.65 15.14 10.65
CA LEU A 131 -0.64 16.46 10.01
C LEU A 131 -1.27 17.53 10.92
N ARG A 132 -2.00 17.09 11.96
CA ARG A 132 -2.81 17.94 12.82
C ARG A 132 -2.32 17.92 14.26
N LEU A 133 -2.22 19.11 14.86
CA LEU A 133 -1.95 19.28 16.28
C LEU A 133 -3.13 18.79 17.12
N ASP A 134 -4.35 19.24 16.79
CA ASP A 134 -5.59 18.72 17.34
C ASP A 134 -6.08 17.51 16.53
N LYS A 135 -6.08 16.34 17.19
CA LYS A 135 -6.47 15.05 16.60
C LYS A 135 -7.94 14.69 16.85
N ALA A 136 -8.65 15.45 17.69
CA ALA A 136 -10.02 15.13 18.08
C ALA A 136 -10.99 15.04 16.87
N PRO A 137 -10.92 15.91 15.85
CA PRO A 137 -11.77 15.78 14.67
C PRO A 137 -11.53 14.49 13.87
N VAL A 138 -10.26 14.05 13.79
CA VAL A 138 -9.90 12.81 13.09
C VAL A 138 -10.42 11.60 13.87
N VAL A 139 -10.25 11.59 15.20
CA VAL A 139 -10.76 10.52 16.08
C VAL A 139 -12.28 10.42 16.01
N ALA A 140 -13.01 11.54 16.01
CA ALA A 140 -14.46 11.53 15.86
C ALA A 140 -14.92 10.94 14.51
N ALA A 141 -14.22 11.25 13.42
CA ALA A 141 -14.50 10.66 12.12
C ALA A 141 -14.19 9.16 12.07
N ILE A 142 -13.10 8.73 12.72
CA ILE A 142 -12.76 7.31 12.88
C ILE A 142 -13.90 6.58 13.61
N ASP A 143 -14.39 7.13 14.72
CA ASP A 143 -15.48 6.51 15.49
C ASP A 143 -16.74 6.33 14.64
N ALA A 144 -17.15 7.38 13.93
CA ALA A 144 -18.29 7.31 13.02
C ALA A 144 -18.09 6.26 11.91
N LYS A 145 -16.88 6.16 11.34
CA LYS A 145 -16.57 5.17 10.30
C LYS A 145 -16.62 3.74 10.84
N LEU A 146 -16.04 3.48 12.01
CA LEU A 146 -16.07 2.16 12.64
C LEU A 146 -17.49 1.74 13.03
N GLU A 147 -18.31 2.68 13.52
CA GLU A 147 -19.73 2.42 13.78
C GLU A 147 -20.50 2.08 12.50
N ALA A 148 -20.29 2.84 11.42
CA ALA A 148 -20.91 2.57 10.13
C ALA A 148 -20.50 1.20 9.57
N LEU A 149 -19.23 0.82 9.74
CA LEU A 149 -18.73 -0.50 9.34
C LEU A 149 -19.38 -1.62 10.15
N ALA A 150 -19.51 -1.45 11.47
CA ALA A 150 -20.22 -2.39 12.32
C ALA A 150 -21.70 -2.54 11.95
N ALA A 151 -22.38 -1.43 11.65
CA ALA A 151 -23.78 -1.41 11.24
C ALA A 151 -24.01 -2.03 9.84
N SER A 152 -22.98 -2.10 8.99
CA SER A 152 -23.08 -2.67 7.64
C SER A 152 -23.37 -4.17 7.60
N GLY A 153 -23.20 -4.87 8.74
CA GLY A 153 -23.33 -6.32 8.84
C GLY A 153 -22.17 -7.11 8.22
N ARG A 154 -21.18 -6.44 7.63
CA ARG A 154 -19.95 -7.08 7.16
C ARG A 154 -19.01 -7.31 8.34
N PRO A 155 -18.37 -8.48 8.47
CA PRO A 155 -17.36 -8.68 9.50
C PRO A 155 -16.10 -7.86 9.19
N ALA A 156 -15.30 -7.63 10.23
CA ALA A 156 -13.96 -7.10 10.05
C ALA A 156 -13.03 -8.16 9.42
N GLU A 157 -11.78 -7.78 9.15
CA GLU A 157 -10.72 -8.67 8.70
C GLU A 157 -10.68 -9.98 9.52
N GLY A 158 -10.52 -11.12 8.83
CA GLY A 158 -10.51 -12.44 9.45
C GLY A 158 -11.88 -12.92 9.96
N GLY A 159 -12.97 -12.25 9.58
CA GLY A 159 -14.34 -12.67 9.90
C GLY A 159 -14.78 -12.40 11.34
N LYS A 160 -14.05 -11.53 12.07
CA LYS A 160 -14.31 -11.27 13.50
C LYS A 160 -15.44 -10.25 13.71
N PRO A 161 -16.19 -10.35 14.83
CA PRO A 161 -17.07 -9.28 15.26
C PRO A 161 -16.28 -7.97 15.47
N TRP A 162 -16.88 -6.84 15.13
CA TRP A 162 -16.22 -5.53 15.22
C TRP A 162 -15.69 -5.17 16.62
N PRO A 163 -16.43 -5.36 17.73
CA PRO A 163 -15.90 -5.07 19.06
C PRO A 163 -14.62 -5.86 19.37
N ASP A 164 -14.63 -7.17 19.11
CA ASP A 164 -13.48 -8.06 19.33
C ASP A 164 -12.29 -7.67 18.44
N TYR A 165 -12.56 -7.30 17.17
CA TYR A 165 -11.53 -6.86 16.24
C TYR A 165 -10.85 -5.57 16.73
N ILE A 166 -11.65 -4.57 17.13
CA ILE A 166 -11.15 -3.27 17.59
C ILE A 166 -10.31 -3.45 18.86
N ASP A 167 -10.78 -4.24 19.83
CA ASP A 167 -10.09 -4.48 21.10
C ASP A 167 -8.72 -5.16 20.88
N ARG A 168 -8.72 -6.26 20.12
CA ARG A 168 -7.48 -7.01 19.83
C ARG A 168 -6.49 -6.20 19.01
N THR A 169 -6.98 -5.47 18.01
CA THR A 169 -6.11 -4.64 17.15
C THR A 169 -5.55 -3.46 17.94
N SER A 170 -6.35 -2.82 18.79
CA SER A 170 -5.87 -1.75 19.69
C SER A 170 -4.78 -2.27 20.62
N THR A 171 -5.00 -3.43 21.25
CA THR A 171 -4.02 -4.08 22.12
C THR A 171 -2.71 -4.35 21.36
N ALA A 172 -2.79 -4.99 20.19
CA ALA A 172 -1.62 -5.28 19.38
C ALA A 172 -0.86 -4.00 18.96
N VAL A 173 -1.57 -2.92 18.61
CA VAL A 173 -0.95 -1.63 18.26
C VAL A 173 -0.21 -1.02 19.46
N LEU A 174 -0.78 -1.07 20.65
CA LEU A 174 -0.15 -0.51 21.85
C LEU A 174 1.08 -1.33 22.25
N GLU A 175 1.02 -2.66 22.18
CA GLU A 175 2.17 -3.55 22.38
C GLU A 175 3.27 -3.25 21.35
N PHE A 176 2.88 -3.12 20.08
CA PHE A 176 3.80 -2.82 19.00
C PHE A 176 4.46 -1.44 19.15
N ALA A 177 3.71 -0.42 19.55
CA ALA A 177 4.26 0.90 19.86
C ALA A 177 5.25 0.85 21.03
N GLY A 178 5.01 -0.01 22.02
CA GLY A 178 5.95 -0.25 23.13
C GLY A 178 7.28 -0.89 22.70
N SER A 179 7.35 -1.49 21.51
CA SER A 179 8.55 -2.13 20.97
C SER A 179 9.50 -1.18 20.22
N LEU A 180 9.18 0.13 20.13
CA LEU A 180 9.97 1.11 19.38
C LEU A 180 11.44 1.21 19.84
N GLU A 181 11.72 0.97 21.11
CA GLU A 181 13.08 1.01 21.67
C GLU A 181 13.82 -0.34 21.55
N ALA A 182 13.19 -1.37 21.00
CA ALA A 182 13.79 -2.70 20.83
C ALA A 182 14.53 -2.85 19.49
N GLU A 183 15.29 -3.93 19.34
CA GLU A 183 15.91 -4.29 18.06
C GLU A 183 14.82 -4.44 16.98
N GLY A 184 14.90 -3.63 15.91
CA GLY A 184 13.86 -3.55 14.89
C GLY A 184 12.86 -2.40 15.06
N GLY A 185 13.07 -1.49 16.02
CA GLY A 185 12.24 -0.30 16.25
C GLY A 185 11.98 0.56 15.02
N ASP A 186 12.92 0.62 14.07
CA ASP A 186 12.74 1.34 12.79
C ASP A 186 11.55 0.80 11.97
N ARG A 187 11.28 -0.51 12.03
CA ARG A 187 10.12 -1.13 11.36
C ARG A 187 8.82 -0.68 12.00
N ALA A 188 8.78 -0.66 13.34
CA ALA A 188 7.64 -0.14 14.08
C ALA A 188 7.42 1.35 13.79
N ALA A 189 8.48 2.14 13.76
CA ALA A 189 8.40 3.56 13.45
C ALA A 189 7.86 3.81 12.03
N ALA A 190 8.36 3.07 11.03
CA ALA A 190 7.90 3.18 9.65
C ALA A 190 6.41 2.81 9.50
N TRP A 191 5.98 1.71 10.14
CA TRP A 191 4.57 1.30 10.09
C TRP A 191 3.65 2.31 10.78
N ILE A 192 4.06 2.85 11.94
CA ILE A 192 3.30 3.89 12.65
C ILE A 192 3.18 5.16 11.79
N ALA A 193 4.28 5.62 11.19
CA ALA A 193 4.27 6.77 10.29
C ALA A 193 3.32 6.55 9.11
N GLN A 194 3.41 5.38 8.46
CA GLN A 194 2.57 5.04 7.33
C GLN A 194 1.09 4.99 7.72
N SER A 195 0.76 4.36 8.84
CA SER A 195 -0.60 4.29 9.37
C SER A 195 -1.18 5.68 9.63
N ALA A 196 -0.40 6.56 10.27
CA ALA A 196 -0.80 7.94 10.48
C ALA A 196 -1.07 8.69 9.17
N ARG A 197 -0.16 8.54 8.20
CA ARG A 197 -0.28 9.20 6.89
C ARG A 197 -1.50 8.74 6.10
N ILE A 198 -1.80 7.43 6.10
CA ILE A 198 -2.98 6.87 5.41
C ILE A 198 -4.27 7.47 5.98
N ILE A 199 -4.39 7.55 7.30
CA ILE A 199 -5.60 8.07 7.95
C ILE A 199 -5.77 9.57 7.75
N GLU A 200 -4.69 10.34 7.78
CA GLU A 200 -4.79 11.79 7.55
C GLU A 200 -5.25 12.11 6.12
N ILE A 201 -4.81 11.33 5.13
CA ILE A 201 -5.29 11.44 3.74
C ILE A 201 -6.73 10.98 3.61
N TRP A 202 -7.07 9.82 4.20
CA TRP A 202 -8.46 9.34 4.21
C TRP A 202 -9.40 10.40 4.78
N TYR A 203 -9.04 10.99 5.92
CA TYR A 203 -9.85 12.01 6.57
C TYR A 203 -10.01 13.28 5.72
N GLU A 204 -8.98 13.66 4.95
CA GLU A 204 -9.05 14.77 3.99
C GLU A 204 -10.01 14.46 2.84
N GLU A 205 -9.89 13.26 2.23
CA GLU A 205 -10.70 12.85 1.09
C GLU A 205 -12.18 12.59 1.43
N GLU A 206 -12.53 12.28 2.68
CA GLU A 206 -13.93 12.13 3.14
C GLU A 206 -14.63 13.47 3.38
N ARG A 207 -13.89 14.59 3.37
CA ARG A 207 -14.42 15.94 3.58
C ARG A 207 -14.66 16.73 2.29
N GLU A 208 -14.16 16.25 1.17
CA GLU A 208 -14.33 16.81 -0.18
C GLU A 208 -15.54 16.22 -0.90
#